data_AF-A0A2S2QK00-F1
#
_entry.id   AF-A0A2S2QK00-F1
#
_cell.length_a   1.000
_cell.length_b   1.000
_cell.length_c   1.000
_cell.angle_alpha   90.00
_cell.angle_beta   90.00
_cell.angle_gamma   90.00
#
_symmetry.space_group_name_H-M   'P 1'
#
loop_
_entity.id
_entity.type
_entity.pdbx_description
1 polymer ?
#
loop_
_entity_poly.entity_id
_entity_poly.type
_entity_poly.pdbx_seq_one_letter_code
_entity_poly.pdbx_strand_id
1 'polypeptide(L)'
;STIISKQVPALETFVTGSQNMCAQLSCAFLRKRVVKKVNVRKRVVAVEKQIDILNTTDLIYNDSILKIEHKLIFSMLDRKVYNLMTFTSSQKCYICGCNPKHANDIDKVLKVAV
;
A
#
# COMPACT_ATOMS: atom_id res chain seq x y z
N SER A 1 -14.98 25.17 24.48
CA SER A 1 -14.36 25.81 23.30
C SER A 1 -13.67 24.73 22.49
N THR A 2 -14.37 24.15 21.51
CA THR A 2 -13.85 23.06 20.69
C THR A 2 -13.12 23.66 19.49
N ILE A 3 -11.79 23.67 19.55
CA ILE A 3 -10.96 24.10 18.41
C ILE A 3 -11.03 22.98 17.38
N ILE A 4 -11.86 23.15 16.36
CA ILE A 4 -11.84 22.32 15.17
C ILE A 4 -10.56 22.69 14.43
N SER A 5 -9.49 21.93 14.66
CA SER A 5 -8.27 22.03 13.85
C SER A 5 -8.61 21.62 12.42
N LYS A 6 -8.91 22.59 11.57
CA LYS A 6 -9.03 22.36 10.13
C LYS A 6 -7.64 22.01 9.61
N GLN A 7 -7.41 20.74 9.27
CA GLN A 7 -6.24 20.31 8.51
C GLN A 7 -6.40 20.91 7.09
N VAL A 8 -5.70 22.01 6.80
CA VAL A 8 -5.60 22.55 5.44
C VAL A 8 -4.44 21.81 4.77
N PRO A 9 -4.60 21.27 3.54
CA PRO A 9 -3.50 20.63 2.84
C PRO A 9 -2.40 21.67 2.59
N ALA A 10 -1.25 21.48 3.25
CA ALA A 10 -0.09 22.36 3.07
C ALA A 10 0.64 22.09 1.74
N LEU A 11 0.53 20.87 1.20
CA LEU A 11 1.10 20.47 -0.07
C LEU A 11 0.33 19.27 -0.64
N GLU A 12 -0.16 19.38 -1.86
CA GLU A 12 -0.74 18.27 -2.63
C GLU A 12 0.07 18.05 -3.90
N THR A 13 0.40 16.80 -4.19
CA THR A 13 1.10 16.44 -5.42
C THR A 13 0.10 16.32 -6.57
N PHE A 14 0.13 17.28 -7.50
CA PHE A 14 -0.82 17.35 -8.63
C PHE A 14 -0.58 16.27 -9.71
N VAL A 15 0.54 15.53 -9.65
CA VAL A 15 0.90 14.47 -10.60
C VAL A 15 1.15 13.16 -9.85
N THR A 16 0.10 12.35 -9.68
CA THR A 16 0.20 11.00 -9.10
C THR A 16 0.66 10.01 -10.18
N GLY A 17 1.95 9.67 -10.21
CA GLY A 17 2.50 8.66 -11.14
C GLY A 17 3.78 9.04 -11.88
N SER A 18 4.37 10.22 -11.60
CA SER A 18 5.67 10.59 -12.15
C SER A 18 6.79 9.74 -11.56
N GLN A 19 7.68 9.21 -12.41
CA GLN A 19 8.86 8.44 -11.98
C GLN A 19 9.78 9.26 -11.06
N ASN A 20 9.79 10.59 -11.22
CA ASN A 20 10.63 11.49 -10.44
C ASN A 20 10.17 11.65 -8.98
N MET A 21 8.98 11.13 -8.63
CA MET A 21 8.45 11.16 -7.26
C MET A 21 8.60 9.81 -6.55
N CYS A 22 9.11 8.78 -7.22
CA CYS A 22 9.33 7.46 -6.63
C CYS A 22 10.71 7.39 -5.99
N ALA A 23 10.77 7.37 -4.66
CA ALA A 23 12.00 7.09 -3.93
C ALA A 23 12.20 5.57 -3.74
N GLN A 24 13.40 5.08 -4.04
CA GLN A 24 13.71 3.66 -3.89
C GLN A 24 14.05 3.32 -2.43
N LEU A 25 13.22 2.48 -1.79
CA LEU A 25 13.47 2.01 -0.43
C LEU A 25 14.39 0.77 -0.38
N SER A 26 14.21 -0.19 -1.29
CA SER A 26 14.99 -1.44 -1.29
C SER A 26 14.92 -2.17 -2.63
N CYS A 27 16.07 -2.63 -3.14
CA CYS A 27 16.17 -3.50 -4.31
C CYS A 27 16.72 -4.87 -3.92
N ALA A 28 16.17 -5.96 -4.45
CA ALA A 28 16.71 -7.30 -4.26
C ALA A 28 16.76 -8.05 -5.58
N PHE A 29 17.90 -8.67 -5.88
CA PHE A 29 18.05 -9.49 -7.07
C PHE A 29 17.54 -10.90 -6.81
N LEU A 30 16.38 -11.23 -7.38
CA LEU A 30 15.75 -12.54 -7.22
C LEU A 30 15.68 -13.27 -8.57
N ARG A 31 16.23 -14.48 -8.63
CA ARG A 31 16.17 -15.33 -9.85
C ARG A 31 14.71 -15.74 -10.11
N LYS A 32 14.21 -15.51 -11.34
CA LYS A 32 12.79 -15.69 -11.74
C LYS A 32 12.13 -17.01 -11.34
N ARG A 33 12.89 -18.10 -11.16
CA ARG A 33 12.39 -19.43 -10.75
C ARG A 33 12.27 -19.65 -9.23
N VAL A 34 12.82 -18.77 -8.39
CA VAL A 34 12.97 -18.99 -6.92
C VAL A 34 12.24 -17.93 -6.10
N VAL A 35 11.37 -17.11 -6.69
CA VAL A 35 10.48 -16.23 -5.91
C VAL A 35 9.39 -17.09 -5.27
N LYS A 36 9.74 -17.77 -4.19
CA LYS A 36 8.78 -18.48 -3.35
C LYS A 36 7.84 -17.43 -2.73
N LYS A 37 6.52 -17.65 -2.78
CA LYS A 37 5.46 -16.81 -2.17
C LYS A 37 5.86 -16.27 -0.78
N VAL A 38 6.51 -17.13 0.00
CA VAL A 38 6.99 -16.88 1.37
C VAL A 38 7.97 -15.69 1.47
N ASN A 39 8.82 -15.44 0.47
CA ASN A 39 9.83 -14.38 0.55
C ASN A 39 9.24 -12.98 0.39
N VAL A 40 8.24 -12.82 -0.48
CA VAL A 40 7.59 -11.51 -0.70
C VAL A 40 6.83 -11.09 0.55
N ARG A 41 6.02 -11.99 1.12
CA ARG A 41 5.24 -11.71 2.33
C ARG A 41 6.11 -11.37 3.54
N LYS A 42 7.23 -12.09 3.73
CA LYS A 42 8.19 -11.78 4.81
C LYS A 42 8.77 -10.37 4.69
N ARG A 43 9.08 -9.92 3.46
CA ARG A 43 9.58 -8.56 3.23
C ARG A 43 8.53 -7.51 3.50
N VAL A 44 7.29 -7.73 3.05
CA VAL A 44 6.19 -6.78 3.32
C VAL A 44 5.97 -6.67 4.84
N VAL A 45 5.85 -7.80 5.54
CA VAL A 45 5.67 -7.82 7.01
C VAL A 45 6.83 -7.15 7.75
N ALA A 46 8.06 -7.31 7.26
CA ALA A 46 9.23 -6.65 7.86
C ALA A 46 9.16 -5.12 7.69
N VAL A 47 8.72 -4.64 6.52
CA VAL A 47 8.55 -3.21 6.25
C VAL A 47 7.36 -2.65 7.02
N GLU A 48 6.24 -3.35 7.10
CA GLU A 48 5.07 -2.95 7.92
C GLU A 48 5.48 -2.72 9.38
N LYS A 49 6.26 -3.65 9.96
CA LYS A 49 6.79 -3.48 11.33
C LYS A 49 7.71 -2.25 11.47
N GLN A 50 8.45 -1.89 10.42
CA GLN A 50 9.28 -0.68 10.44
C GLN A 50 8.40 0.58 10.35
N ILE A 51 7.31 0.53 9.59
CA ILE A 51 6.30 1.59 9.49
C ILE A 51 5.58 1.79 10.84
N ASP A 52 5.30 0.73 11.57
CA ASP A 52 4.64 0.82 12.88
C ASP A 52 5.50 1.52 13.94
N ILE A 53 6.83 1.53 13.77
CA ILE A 53 7.80 2.13 14.69
C ILE A 53 8.27 3.52 14.19
N LEU A 54 7.74 4.01 13.06
CA LEU A 54 8.14 5.30 12.49
C LEU A 54 7.64 6.46 13.36
N ASN A 55 8.58 7.22 13.91
CA ASN A 55 8.29 8.41 14.69
C ASN A 55 8.03 9.64 13.80
N THR A 56 7.30 10.62 14.33
CA THR A 56 7.11 11.92 13.68
C THR A 56 8.46 12.59 13.44
N THR A 57 8.63 13.21 12.28
CA THR A 57 9.84 13.97 11.97
C THR A 57 9.67 15.41 12.43
N ASP A 58 10.50 15.83 13.37
CA ASP A 58 10.54 17.21 13.85
C ASP A 58 11.54 17.99 12.98
N LEU A 59 11.04 19.00 12.27
CA LEU A 59 11.84 19.92 11.47
C LEU A 59 11.84 21.29 12.13
N ILE A 60 13.01 21.92 12.17
CA ILE A 60 13.14 23.31 12.63
C ILE A 60 13.16 24.18 11.38
N TYR A 61 12.16 25.05 11.23
CA TYR A 61 12.08 25.99 10.12
C TYR A 61 11.69 27.37 10.66
N ASN A 62 12.51 28.38 10.41
CA ASN A 62 12.32 29.76 10.86
C ASN A 62 11.93 29.87 12.35
N ASP A 63 12.76 29.28 13.22
CA ASP A 63 12.58 29.24 14.69
C ASP A 63 11.30 28.56 15.19
N SER A 64 10.55 27.91 14.30
CA SER A 64 9.36 27.12 14.62
C SER A 64 9.63 25.63 14.47
N ILE A 65 9.10 24.83 15.39
CA ILE A 65 9.18 23.36 15.34
C ILE A 65 7.96 22.84 14.58
N LEU A 66 8.20 22.29 13.39
CA LEU A 66 7.20 21.62 12.56
C LEU A 66 7.27 20.12 12.83
N LYS A 67 6.15 19.51 13.23
CA LYS A 67 6.05 18.06 13.40
C LYS A 67 5.34 17.46 12.21
N ILE A 68 6.01 16.56 11.49
CA ILE A 68 5.44 15.86 10.33
C ILE A 68 5.07 14.44 10.75
N GLU A 69 3.79 14.11 10.63
CA GLU A 69 3.28 12.76 10.77
C GLU A 69 3.28 12.05 9.41
N HIS A 70 3.90 10.87 9.36
CA HIS A 70 4.03 10.09 8.13
C HIS A 70 3.02 8.95 8.11
N LYS A 71 2.06 9.00 7.19
CA LYS A 71 1.12 7.90 6.94
C LYS A 71 1.42 7.24 5.60
N LEU A 72 1.98 6.04 5.64
CA LEU A 72 2.31 5.27 4.44
C LEU A 72 1.15 4.36 4.04
N ILE A 73 0.83 4.30 2.75
CA ILE A 73 -0.22 3.44 2.20
C ILE A 73 0.39 2.51 1.15
N PHE A 74 0.17 1.21 1.31
CA PHE A 74 0.69 0.18 0.42
C PHE A 74 -0.23 -0.07 -0.79
N SER A 75 -0.31 0.92 -1.71
CA SER A 75 -1.23 0.89 -2.86
C SER A 75 -0.57 0.57 -4.21
N MET A 76 0.72 0.88 -4.38
CA MET A 76 1.45 0.71 -5.65
C MET A 76 1.92 -0.73 -5.86
N LEU A 77 0.99 -1.62 -6.14
CA LEU A 77 1.26 -3.05 -6.32
C LEU A 77 0.66 -3.60 -7.60
N ASP A 78 1.43 -4.46 -8.26
CA ASP A 78 0.90 -5.28 -9.33
C ASP A 78 -0.05 -6.35 -8.79
N ARG A 79 -1.08 -6.66 -9.58
CA ARG A 79 -2.03 -7.75 -9.32
C ARG A 79 -1.33 -9.07 -8.97
N LYS A 80 -0.21 -9.36 -9.63
CA LYS A 80 0.57 -10.59 -9.40
C LYS A 80 1.17 -10.62 -7.99
N VAL A 81 1.68 -9.49 -7.50
CA VAL A 81 2.26 -9.37 -6.15
C VAL A 81 1.17 -9.55 -5.09
N TYR A 82 0.00 -8.93 -5.29
CA TYR A 82 -1.13 -9.09 -4.38
C TYR A 82 -1.62 -10.54 -4.28
N ASN A 83 -1.71 -11.27 -5.40
CA ASN A 83 -2.07 -12.70 -5.37
C ASN A 83 -1.03 -13.56 -4.64
N LEU A 84 0.26 -13.18 -4.67
CA LEU A 84 1.28 -13.83 -3.86
C LEU A 84 1.08 -13.57 -2.37
N MET A 85 0.55 -12.41 -1.99
CA MET A 85 0.25 -12.02 -0.61
C MET A 85 -1.00 -12.71 -0.05
N THR A 86 -2.06 -12.82 -0.85
CA THR A 86 -3.38 -13.33 -0.42
C THR A 86 -3.61 -14.82 -0.68
N PHE A 87 -2.62 -15.54 -1.22
CA PHE A 87 -2.69 -16.96 -1.59
C PHE A 87 -3.81 -17.31 -2.58
N THR A 88 -4.44 -16.31 -3.18
CA THR A 88 -5.49 -16.50 -4.18
C THR A 88 -4.89 -16.90 -5.52
N SER A 89 -5.62 -17.71 -6.29
CA SER A 89 -5.22 -18.06 -7.66
C SER A 89 -5.28 -16.82 -8.55
N SER A 90 -4.36 -16.68 -9.51
CA SER A 90 -4.34 -15.56 -10.47
C SER A 90 -5.63 -15.38 -11.28
N GLN A 91 -6.44 -16.43 -11.36
CA GLN A 91 -7.72 -16.45 -12.07
C GLN A 91 -8.88 -15.87 -11.24
N LYS A 92 -8.76 -15.80 -9.92
CA LYS A 92 -9.80 -15.24 -9.04
C LYS A 92 -9.67 -13.72 -8.93
N CYS A 93 -10.81 -13.05 -8.81
CA CYS A 93 -10.87 -11.64 -8.44
C CYS A 93 -10.34 -11.49 -7.01
N TYR A 94 -9.37 -10.62 -6.79
CA TYR A 94 -8.77 -10.43 -5.47
C TYR A 94 -9.58 -9.47 -4.58
N ILE A 95 -10.41 -8.62 -5.21
CA ILE A 95 -11.33 -7.70 -4.53
C ILE A 95 -12.58 -8.45 -4.10
N CYS A 96 -13.15 -9.23 -5.02
CA CYS A 96 -14.49 -9.79 -4.91
C CYS A 96 -14.51 -11.31 -4.74
N GLY A 97 -13.35 -11.98 -4.72
CA GLY A 97 -13.22 -13.43 -4.51
C GLY A 97 -13.77 -14.32 -5.63
N CYS A 98 -14.50 -13.75 -6.60
CA CYS A 98 -15.23 -14.52 -7.59
C CYS A 98 -14.32 -15.19 -8.63
N ASN A 99 -14.76 -16.35 -9.12
CA ASN A 99 -14.19 -17.00 -10.29
C ASN A 99 -14.70 -16.28 -11.55
N PRO A 100 -13.92 -16.29 -12.65
CA PRO A 100 -14.28 -15.59 -13.90
C PRO A 100 -15.60 -16.12 -14.49
N LYS A 101 -15.95 -17.37 -14.21
CA LYS A 101 -17.24 -18.00 -14.57
C LYS A 101 -18.47 -17.33 -13.92
N HIS A 102 -18.28 -16.64 -12.81
CA HIS A 102 -19.36 -16.00 -12.03
C HIS A 102 -19.18 -14.48 -11.93
N ALA A 103 -18.19 -13.92 -12.62
CA ALA A 103 -17.90 -12.48 -12.57
C ALA A 103 -18.99 -11.64 -13.24
N ASN A 104 -19.71 -12.21 -14.21
CA ASN A 104 -20.78 -11.52 -14.93
C ASN A 104 -22.15 -11.55 -14.22
N ASP A 105 -22.22 -12.19 -13.05
CA ASP A 105 -23.46 -12.37 -12.30
C ASP A 105 -23.36 -11.54 -11.00
N ILE A 106 -23.94 -10.33 -11.04
CA ILE A 106 -23.82 -9.34 -9.96
C ILE A 106 -24.39 -9.90 -8.65
N ASP A 107 -25.47 -10.67 -8.70
CA ASP A 107 -26.11 -11.27 -7.52
C ASP A 107 -25.19 -12.31 -6.86
N LYS A 108 -24.41 -13.05 -7.65
CA LYS A 108 -23.41 -13.99 -7.12
C LYS A 108 -22.19 -13.28 -6.57
N VAL A 109 -21.80 -12.13 -7.13
CA VAL A 109 -20.66 -11.35 -6.64
C VAL A 109 -20.96 -10.71 -5.29
N LEU A 110 -22.16 -10.15 -5.11
CA LEU A 110 -22.57 -9.51 -3.84
C LEU A 110 -22.64 -10.50 -2.67
N LYS A 111 -23.01 -11.76 -2.92
CA LYS A 111 -23.09 -12.81 -1.89
C LYS A 111 -21.73 -13.32 -1.40
N VAL A 112 -20.65 -13.09 -2.16
CA VAL A 112 -19.29 -13.54 -1.81
C VAL A 112 -18.52 -12.48 -1.02
N ALA A 113 -18.96 -11.22 -1.03
CA ALA A 113 -18.28 -10.10 -0.39
C ALA A 113 -18.54 -9.97 1.13
N VAL A 114 -18.89 -11.08 1.82
CA VAL A 114 -19.14 -11.15 3.27
C VAL A 114 -18.02 -11.90 3.97
#